data_AF-A0A2T4BKK0-F1
#
_entry.id   AF-A0A2T4BKK0-F1
#
_cell.length_a   1.000
_cell.length_b   1.000
_cell.length_c   1.000
_cell.angle_alpha   90.00
_cell.angle_beta   90.00
_cell.angle_gamma   90.00
#
_symmetry.space_group_name_H-M   'P 1'
#
loop_
_entity.id
_entity.type
_entity.pdbx_description
1 polymer ?
#
loop_
_entity_poly.entity_id
_entity_poly.type
_entity_poly.pdbx_seq_one_letter_code
_entity_poly.pdbx_strand_id
1 'polypeptide(L)'
;MRFQVVSFLAALPFSLANLADLSYSAPPERLAAAQKEAGCNLPAGFHLKDFAAKTNGTGPTPALTAYSFAYSDPDTGVAVKCSFNSSSVSTTPKGLTPRYACEDSDVKFILSGATQRTLTLIERICPGPNGVKGYEVAGAVDLALNCSTTLGSCKTSSTDVQGNFSALDPVTDPTRIKRWVS
;
A
#
# COMPACT_ATOMS: atom_id res chain seq x y z
N MET A 1 -2.67 9.30 54.10
CA MET A 1 -3.11 8.72 52.81
C MET A 1 -3.71 9.81 51.94
N ARG A 2 -3.00 10.28 50.90
CA ARG A 2 -3.58 10.92 49.72
C ARG A 2 -2.60 10.73 48.55
N PHE A 3 -2.85 9.72 47.73
CA PHE A 3 -2.20 9.56 46.44
C PHE A 3 -2.94 10.44 45.43
N GLN A 4 -2.30 11.51 44.95
CA GLN A 4 -2.77 12.22 43.78
C GLN A 4 -2.19 11.54 42.55
N VAL A 5 -3.04 10.83 41.80
CA VAL A 5 -2.71 10.32 40.47
C VAL A 5 -2.93 11.46 39.49
N VAL A 6 -1.84 12.05 39.00
CA VAL A 6 -1.86 13.00 37.89
C VAL A 6 -1.92 12.18 36.60
N SER A 7 -3.12 12.05 36.03
CA SER A 7 -3.30 11.45 34.71
C SER A 7 -2.87 12.46 33.64
N PHE A 8 -1.69 12.26 33.06
CA PHE A 8 -1.30 12.92 31.82
C PHE A 8 -2.08 12.28 30.67
N LEU A 9 -3.09 12.99 30.13
CA LEU A 9 -3.60 12.68 28.79
C LEU A 9 -2.50 13.01 27.79
N ALA A 10 -1.79 11.99 27.31
CA ALA A 10 -0.95 12.11 26.13
C ALA A 10 -1.88 12.32 24.92
N ALA A 11 -2.03 13.57 24.48
CA ALA A 11 -2.61 13.86 23.18
C ALA A 11 -1.65 13.32 22.12
N LEU A 12 -2.01 12.18 21.51
CA LEU A 12 -1.30 11.70 20.33
C LEU A 12 -1.45 12.79 19.25
N PRO A 13 -0.36 13.22 18.58
CA PRO A 13 -0.48 14.10 17.44
C PRO A 13 -1.28 13.35 16.37
N PHE A 14 -2.53 13.74 16.18
CA PHE A 14 -3.24 13.37 14.95
C PHE A 14 -2.51 14.09 13.83
N SER A 15 -1.72 13.34 13.05
CA SER A 15 -1.11 13.83 11.83
C SER A 15 -2.24 14.19 10.85
N LEU A 16 -2.69 15.44 10.90
CA LEU A 16 -3.48 16.03 9.82
C LEU A 16 -2.54 16.09 8.63
N ALA A 17 -2.60 15.10 7.75
CA ALA A 17 -2.00 15.23 6.43
C ALA A 17 -2.47 16.56 5.84
N ASN A 18 -1.55 17.42 5.41
CA ASN A 18 -1.90 18.68 4.79
C ASN A 18 -2.68 18.33 3.53
N LEU A 19 -3.97 18.68 3.49
CA LEU A 19 -4.82 18.46 2.32
C LEU A 19 -4.23 19.08 1.03
N ALA A 20 -3.33 20.06 1.17
CA ALA A 20 -2.58 20.67 0.08
C ALA A 20 -1.54 19.75 -0.58
N ASP A 21 -1.10 18.69 0.10
CA ASP A 21 -0.09 17.74 -0.41
C ASP A 21 -0.73 16.54 -1.15
N LEU A 22 -2.06 16.43 -1.14
CA LEU A 22 -2.77 15.33 -1.82
C LEU A 22 -2.74 15.52 -3.34
N SER A 23 -2.30 14.49 -4.07
CA SER A 23 -2.36 14.46 -5.53
C SER A 23 -3.66 13.86 -6.09
N TYR A 24 -4.64 13.61 -5.22
CA TYR A 24 -5.99 13.16 -5.53
C TYR A 24 -7.05 14.03 -4.86
N SER A 25 -8.26 14.00 -5.40
CA SER A 25 -9.41 14.70 -4.81
C SER A 25 -10.18 13.75 -3.90
N ALA A 26 -10.30 14.11 -2.62
CA ALA A 26 -11.19 13.42 -1.69
C ALA A 26 -12.59 14.06 -1.70
N PRO A 27 -13.67 13.27 -1.72
CA PRO A 27 -15.03 13.78 -1.56
C PRO A 27 -15.21 14.58 -0.25
N PRO A 28 -16.09 15.60 -0.20
CA PRO A 28 -16.27 16.45 0.99
C PRO A 28 -16.57 15.68 2.28
N GLU A 29 -17.34 14.59 2.19
CA GLU A 29 -17.65 13.73 3.32
C GLU A 29 -16.42 12.99 3.85
N ARG A 30 -15.46 12.65 2.99
CA ARG A 30 -14.19 12.02 3.39
C ARG A 30 -13.23 13.02 4.00
N LEU A 31 -13.17 14.24 3.45
CA LEU A 31 -12.43 15.34 4.05
C LEU A 31 -12.95 15.65 5.47
N ALA A 32 -14.26 15.70 5.63
CA ALA A 32 -14.89 15.92 6.93
C ALA A 32 -14.62 14.77 7.91
N ALA A 33 -14.62 13.51 7.45
CA ALA A 33 -14.27 12.35 8.25
C ALA A 33 -12.80 12.42 8.72
N ALA A 34 -11.87 12.74 7.84
CA ALA A 34 -10.45 12.85 8.19
C ALA A 34 -10.15 13.92 9.25
N GLN A 35 -11.00 14.95 9.36
CA GLN A 35 -10.88 15.99 10.38
C GLN A 35 -11.50 15.62 11.74
N LYS A 36 -12.41 14.64 11.77
CA LYS A 36 -13.27 14.37 12.94
C LYS A 36 -13.10 12.97 13.52
N GLU A 37 -12.74 12.00 12.69
CA GLU A 37 -12.68 10.59 13.04
C GLU A 37 -11.23 10.19 13.33
N ALA A 38 -10.98 9.78 14.57
CA ALA A 38 -9.69 9.20 14.92
C ALA A 38 -9.41 7.96 14.05
N GLY A 39 -8.26 7.94 13.38
CA GLY A 39 -7.85 6.84 12.50
C GLY A 39 -8.34 6.93 11.05
N CYS A 40 -8.95 8.04 10.64
CA CYS A 40 -9.15 8.36 9.22
C CYS A 40 -8.08 9.35 8.75
N ASN A 41 -6.99 8.83 8.20
CA ASN A 41 -5.92 9.64 7.60
C ASN A 41 -6.02 9.52 6.07
N LEU A 42 -5.81 10.65 5.38
CA LEU A 42 -5.74 10.74 3.91
C LEU A 42 -4.26 10.88 3.53
N PRO A 43 -3.58 9.80 3.13
CA PRO A 43 -2.15 9.83 2.90
C PRO A 43 -1.78 10.49 1.58
N ALA A 44 -0.72 11.30 1.56
CA ALA A 44 -0.24 11.94 0.33
C ALA A 44 0.61 10.96 -0.53
N GLY A 45 1.38 10.11 0.12
CA GLY A 45 2.30 9.21 -0.56
C GLY A 45 2.82 8.08 0.31
N PHE A 46 3.70 7.29 -0.28
CA PHE A 46 4.25 6.08 0.31
C PHE A 46 5.72 5.91 -0.04
N HIS A 47 6.38 5.06 0.73
CA HIS A 47 7.74 4.63 0.50
C HIS A 47 7.79 3.14 0.17
N LEU A 48 8.60 2.82 -0.83
CA LEU A 48 8.95 1.47 -1.18
C LEU A 48 10.45 1.27 -1.00
N LYS A 49 10.83 0.35 -0.13
CA LYS A 49 12.21 0.10 0.24
C LYS A 49 12.69 -1.27 -0.18
N ASP A 50 13.97 -1.31 -0.55
CA ASP A 50 14.73 -2.54 -0.80
C ASP A 50 14.06 -3.51 -1.79
N PHE A 51 13.53 -2.99 -2.89
CA PHE A 51 12.92 -3.84 -3.91
C PHE A 51 13.96 -4.75 -4.56
N ALA A 52 13.70 -6.04 -4.47
CA ALA A 52 14.49 -7.09 -5.07
C ALA A 52 13.60 -8.08 -5.81
N ALA A 53 14.10 -8.60 -6.92
CA ALA A 53 13.39 -9.56 -7.75
C ALA A 53 14.30 -10.66 -8.28
N LYS A 54 13.72 -11.82 -8.55
CA LYS A 54 14.29 -12.90 -9.34
C LYS A 54 13.79 -12.79 -10.78
N THR A 55 14.63 -13.18 -11.71
CA THR A 55 14.28 -13.25 -13.13
C THR A 55 14.77 -14.55 -13.74
N ASN A 56 14.03 -15.07 -14.72
CA ASN A 56 14.38 -16.24 -15.51
C ASN A 56 14.77 -15.89 -16.96
N GLY A 57 14.82 -14.61 -17.30
CA GLY A 57 15.06 -14.13 -18.66
C GLY A 57 16.47 -13.58 -18.85
N THR A 58 16.93 -13.60 -20.09
CA THR A 58 18.07 -12.82 -20.57
C THR A 58 17.57 -11.59 -21.33
N GLY A 59 18.38 -10.53 -21.38
CA GLY A 59 18.05 -9.29 -22.09
C GLY A 59 17.86 -8.07 -21.18
N PRO A 60 17.55 -6.90 -21.77
CA PRO A 60 17.54 -5.62 -21.05
C PRO A 60 16.35 -5.48 -20.08
N THR A 61 15.25 -6.19 -20.33
CA THR A 61 14.02 -6.15 -19.52
C THR A 61 13.51 -7.55 -19.23
N PRO A 62 14.26 -8.35 -18.45
CA PRO A 62 13.93 -9.76 -18.26
C PRO A 62 12.70 -9.88 -17.32
N ALA A 63 11.82 -10.86 -17.57
CA ALA A 63 10.58 -11.01 -16.83
C ALA A 63 10.84 -11.33 -15.34
N LEU A 64 10.06 -10.73 -14.44
CA LEU A 64 10.20 -10.96 -12.99
C LEU A 64 9.36 -12.17 -12.59
N THR A 65 9.98 -13.14 -11.89
CA THR A 65 9.30 -14.40 -11.48
C THR A 65 8.97 -14.44 -10.00
N ALA A 66 9.70 -13.68 -9.19
CA ALA A 66 9.43 -13.45 -7.79
C ALA A 66 10.00 -12.10 -7.38
N TYR A 67 9.41 -11.43 -6.40
CA TYR A 67 9.91 -10.15 -5.91
C TYR A 67 9.44 -9.86 -4.49
N SER A 68 10.16 -8.98 -3.81
CA SER A 68 9.86 -8.53 -2.46
C SER A 68 10.30 -7.09 -2.26
N PHE A 69 9.59 -6.38 -1.39
CA PHE A 69 9.92 -5.01 -0.99
C PHE A 69 9.25 -4.72 0.36
N ALA A 70 9.75 -3.69 1.06
CA ALA A 70 9.06 -3.12 2.21
C ALA A 70 8.23 -1.92 1.77
N TYR A 71 7.01 -1.83 2.29
CA TYR A 71 6.10 -0.72 2.08
C TYR A 71 5.93 0.05 3.39
N SER A 72 5.90 1.38 3.33
CA SER A 72 5.47 2.19 4.47
C SER A 72 4.75 3.46 4.04
N ASP A 73 3.72 3.81 4.78
CA ASP A 73 2.96 5.05 4.65
C ASP A 73 3.10 5.85 5.97
N PRO A 74 3.78 7.00 5.96
CA PRO A 74 4.01 7.80 7.15
C PRO A 74 2.73 8.47 7.69
N ASP A 75 1.73 8.72 6.84
CA ASP A 75 0.49 9.38 7.20
C ASP A 75 -0.47 8.41 7.90
N THR A 76 -0.49 7.14 7.49
CA THR A 76 -1.30 6.09 8.16
C THR A 76 -0.51 5.30 9.21
N GLY A 77 0.81 5.41 9.21
CA GLY A 77 1.71 4.65 10.09
C GLY A 77 1.86 3.18 9.72
N VAL A 78 1.34 2.76 8.56
CA VAL A 78 1.44 1.37 8.08
C VAL A 78 2.87 1.10 7.62
N ALA A 79 3.42 -0.04 8.05
CA ALA A 79 4.72 -0.54 7.58
C ALA A 79 4.68 -2.07 7.49
N VAL A 80 4.78 -2.62 6.28
CA VAL A 80 4.59 -4.06 6.02
C VAL A 80 5.53 -4.55 4.93
N LYS A 81 5.81 -5.86 4.90
CA LYS A 81 6.50 -6.46 3.75
C LYS A 81 5.51 -6.98 2.74
N CYS A 82 5.89 -6.84 1.48
CA CYS A 82 5.13 -7.33 0.33
C CYS A 82 6.00 -8.30 -0.46
N SER A 83 5.40 -9.38 -0.94
CA SER A 83 6.13 -10.35 -1.76
C SER A 83 5.22 -11.07 -2.74
N PHE A 84 5.81 -11.46 -3.86
CA PHE A 84 5.18 -12.26 -4.90
C PHE A 84 6.08 -13.42 -5.30
N ASN A 85 5.50 -14.60 -5.48
CA ASN A 85 6.13 -15.77 -6.08
C ASN A 85 5.08 -16.67 -6.75
N SER A 86 5.49 -17.85 -7.23
CA SER A 86 4.61 -18.82 -7.91
C SER A 86 3.44 -19.34 -7.06
N SER A 87 3.50 -19.20 -5.74
CA SER A 87 2.45 -19.63 -4.81
C SER A 87 1.54 -18.49 -4.38
N SER A 88 1.82 -17.25 -4.79
CA SER A 88 0.98 -16.10 -4.46
C SER A 88 -0.39 -16.19 -5.15
N VAL A 89 -1.45 -16.04 -4.35
CA VAL A 89 -2.83 -16.10 -4.83
C VAL A 89 -3.38 -14.69 -5.01
N SER A 90 -3.96 -14.43 -6.18
CA SER A 90 -4.65 -13.16 -6.45
C SER A 90 -5.90 -13.05 -5.59
N THR A 91 -6.11 -11.85 -5.06
CA THR A 91 -7.31 -11.47 -4.32
C THR A 91 -8.43 -10.94 -5.21
N THR A 92 -8.13 -10.69 -6.48
CA THR A 92 -9.08 -10.15 -7.46
C THR A 92 -9.88 -11.26 -8.13
N PRO A 93 -11.18 -11.05 -8.41
CA PRO A 93 -11.98 -11.96 -9.23
C PRO A 93 -11.34 -12.30 -10.58
N LYS A 94 -11.66 -13.49 -11.11
CA LYS A 94 -11.16 -13.97 -12.40
C LYS A 94 -11.59 -13.03 -13.53
N GLY A 95 -10.67 -12.75 -14.46
CA GLY A 95 -10.91 -11.88 -15.62
C GLY A 95 -10.53 -10.41 -15.41
N LEU A 96 -10.10 -10.04 -14.21
CA LEU A 96 -9.57 -8.71 -13.89
C LEU A 96 -8.06 -8.77 -13.62
N THR A 97 -7.41 -7.61 -13.59
CA THR A 97 -5.98 -7.49 -13.25
C THR A 97 -5.70 -8.02 -11.84
N PRO A 98 -4.82 -9.03 -11.68
CA PRO A 98 -4.51 -9.61 -10.38
C PRO A 98 -3.95 -8.60 -9.37
N ARG A 99 -4.50 -8.59 -8.15
CA ARG A 99 -3.98 -7.89 -6.97
C ARG A 99 -3.47 -8.88 -5.94
N TYR A 100 -2.28 -8.64 -5.41
CA TYR A 100 -1.68 -9.48 -4.38
C TYR A 100 -1.60 -8.73 -3.07
N ALA A 101 -1.91 -9.41 -1.97
CA ALA A 101 -1.82 -8.82 -0.63
C ALA A 101 -0.36 -8.84 -0.14
N CYS A 102 -0.01 -7.82 0.63
CA CYS A 102 1.17 -7.84 1.48
C CYS A 102 0.91 -8.67 2.75
N GLU A 103 1.83 -8.65 3.71
CA GLU A 103 1.62 -9.27 5.03
C GLU A 103 0.33 -8.78 5.72
N ASP A 104 0.00 -7.48 5.56
CA ASP A 104 -1.33 -6.96 5.86
C ASP A 104 -2.20 -6.95 4.59
N SER A 105 -3.37 -7.59 4.68
CA SER A 105 -4.38 -7.65 3.63
C SER A 105 -4.98 -6.29 3.23
N ASP A 106 -4.83 -5.25 4.05
CA ASP A 106 -5.23 -3.88 3.69
C ASP A 106 -4.26 -3.22 2.73
N VAL A 107 -3.03 -3.74 2.59
CA VAL A 107 -2.06 -3.27 1.60
C VAL A 107 -1.94 -4.29 0.49
N LYS A 108 -2.07 -3.81 -0.74
CA LYS A 108 -2.03 -4.64 -1.93
C LYS A 108 -1.17 -4.01 -2.99
N PHE A 109 -0.75 -4.83 -3.94
CA PHE A 109 0.03 -4.36 -5.06
C PHE A 109 -0.35 -5.06 -6.36
N ILE A 110 -0.04 -4.38 -7.45
CA ILE A 110 -0.13 -4.86 -8.83
C ILE A 110 1.18 -4.51 -9.51
N LEU A 111 1.86 -5.49 -10.10
CA LEU A 111 2.95 -5.23 -11.02
C LEU A 111 2.43 -5.29 -12.45
N SER A 112 2.56 -4.21 -13.19
CA SER A 112 1.98 -4.04 -14.53
C SER A 112 2.89 -3.25 -15.48
N GLY A 113 2.35 -2.88 -16.63
CA GLY A 113 3.06 -2.18 -17.70
C GLY A 113 3.71 -3.13 -18.70
N ALA A 114 4.07 -2.60 -19.87
CA ALA A 114 4.65 -3.38 -20.98
C ALA A 114 5.97 -4.07 -20.60
N THR A 115 6.71 -3.49 -19.65
CA THR A 115 7.99 -4.01 -19.14
C THR A 115 7.89 -4.70 -17.78
N GLN A 116 6.68 -4.79 -17.21
CA GLN A 116 6.43 -5.27 -15.84
C GLN A 116 7.26 -4.51 -14.79
N ARG A 117 7.31 -3.17 -14.89
CA ARG A 117 8.07 -2.30 -13.99
C ARG A 117 7.22 -1.24 -13.28
N THR A 118 5.95 -1.10 -13.65
CA THR A 118 5.05 -0.18 -12.97
C THR A 118 4.40 -0.91 -11.82
N LEU A 119 4.76 -0.53 -10.60
CA LEU A 119 4.19 -1.09 -9.38
C LEU A 119 3.12 -0.14 -8.85
N THR A 120 1.88 -0.60 -8.85
CA THR A 120 0.76 0.09 -8.21
C THR A 120 0.60 -0.43 -6.79
N LEU A 121 0.60 0.47 -5.82
CA LEU A 121 0.28 0.21 -4.43
C LEU A 121 -1.14 0.66 -4.14
N ILE A 122 -1.84 -0.14 -3.35
CA ILE A 122 -3.20 0.11 -2.93
C ILE A 122 -3.25 -0.08 -1.42
N GLU A 123 -3.65 0.94 -0.68
CA GLU A 123 -3.85 0.85 0.76
C GLU A 123 -5.30 1.15 1.11
N ARG A 124 -5.93 0.27 1.89
CA ARG A 124 -7.21 0.58 2.50
C ARG A 124 -7.02 1.57 3.64
N ILE A 125 -7.82 2.62 3.63
CA ILE A 125 -7.79 3.72 4.60
C ILE A 125 -9.19 4.03 5.10
N CYS A 126 -9.27 4.80 6.18
CA CYS A 126 -10.47 5.32 6.82
C CYS A 126 -11.55 4.27 7.16
N PRO A 127 -11.97 4.14 8.43
CA PRO A 127 -13.04 3.23 8.79
C PRO A 127 -14.33 3.52 8.02
N GLY A 128 -14.98 2.48 7.54
CA GLY A 128 -16.34 2.50 7.01
C GLY A 128 -17.39 2.27 8.11
N PRO A 129 -18.67 2.12 7.75
CA PRO A 129 -19.79 2.02 8.70
C PRO A 129 -19.69 0.92 9.77
N ASN A 130 -18.84 -0.09 9.55
CA ASN A 130 -18.63 -1.23 10.47
C ASN A 130 -17.23 -1.24 11.11
N GLY A 131 -16.50 -0.12 11.08
CA GLY A 131 -15.11 -0.02 11.54
C GLY A 131 -14.08 -0.69 10.62
N VAL A 132 -14.52 -1.37 9.56
CA VAL A 132 -13.67 -1.91 8.50
C VAL A 132 -13.33 -0.80 7.52
N LYS A 133 -12.05 -0.63 7.17
CA LYS A 133 -11.59 0.36 6.19
C LYS A 133 -12.40 0.25 4.88
N GLY A 134 -13.13 1.32 4.56
CA GLY A 134 -14.14 1.35 3.50
C GLY A 134 -13.67 2.00 2.20
N TYR A 135 -12.50 2.64 2.23
CA TYR A 135 -11.90 3.31 1.09
C TYR A 135 -10.49 2.77 0.84
N GLU A 136 -10.03 2.88 -0.39
CA GLU A 136 -8.66 2.57 -0.77
C GLU A 136 -8.05 3.73 -1.54
N VAL A 137 -6.82 4.08 -1.18
CA VAL A 137 -5.97 4.95 -2.00
C VAL A 137 -5.11 4.09 -2.90
N ALA A 138 -4.81 4.59 -4.09
CA ALA A 138 -3.92 3.93 -5.03
C ALA A 138 -2.93 4.91 -5.66
N GLY A 139 -1.71 4.44 -5.87
CA GLY A 139 -0.63 5.19 -6.50
C GLY A 139 0.32 4.24 -7.21
N ALA A 140 1.04 4.74 -8.21
CA ALA A 140 1.93 3.92 -9.02
C ALA A 140 3.32 4.54 -9.11
N VAL A 141 4.34 3.67 -9.14
CA VAL A 141 5.74 4.05 -9.34
C VAL A 141 6.37 3.17 -10.41
N ASP A 142 7.19 3.78 -11.26
CA ASP A 142 8.01 3.05 -12.21
C ASP A 142 9.34 2.65 -11.56
N LEU A 143 9.60 1.36 -11.52
CA LEU A 143 10.80 0.80 -10.91
C LEU A 143 11.97 0.84 -11.89
N ALA A 144 12.93 1.71 -11.63
CA ALA A 144 14.24 1.68 -12.30
C ALA A 144 15.07 0.51 -11.76
N LEU A 145 15.04 -0.61 -12.48
CA LEU A 145 15.65 -1.87 -12.04
C LEU A 145 16.98 -2.15 -12.77
N ASN A 146 18.01 -2.46 -11.99
CA ASN A 146 19.28 -3.01 -12.47
C ASN A 146 19.24 -4.52 -12.38
N CYS A 147 19.29 -5.20 -13.52
CA CYS A 147 19.22 -6.65 -13.60
C CYS A 147 20.58 -7.27 -13.93
N SER A 148 20.97 -8.30 -13.18
CA SER A 148 22.10 -9.17 -13.50
C SER A 148 21.59 -10.44 -14.17
N THR A 149 21.93 -10.63 -15.44
CA THR A 149 21.59 -11.84 -16.20
C THR A 149 22.33 -13.07 -15.69
N THR A 150 23.55 -12.91 -15.16
CA THR A 150 24.35 -14.00 -14.57
C THR A 150 23.76 -14.49 -13.25
N LEU A 151 23.27 -13.57 -12.41
CA LEU A 151 22.72 -13.91 -11.10
C LEU A 151 21.21 -14.20 -11.12
N GLY A 152 20.53 -13.89 -12.24
CA GLY A 152 19.08 -14.03 -12.35
C GLY A 152 18.33 -13.15 -11.36
N SER A 153 18.85 -11.95 -11.08
CA SER A 153 18.29 -11.04 -10.08
C SER A 153 18.22 -9.60 -10.57
N CYS A 154 17.23 -8.86 -10.06
CA CYS A 154 17.07 -7.43 -10.29
C CYS A 154 16.87 -6.70 -8.96
N LYS A 155 17.31 -5.45 -8.88
CA LYS A 155 17.04 -4.56 -7.75
C LYS A 155 16.86 -3.13 -8.20
N THR A 156 16.18 -2.31 -7.41
CA THR A 156 16.11 -0.86 -7.66
C THR A 156 17.50 -0.22 -7.53
N SER A 157 17.73 0.87 -8.27
CA SER A 157 18.94 1.70 -8.10
C SER A 157 18.99 2.40 -6.75
N SER A 158 17.82 2.77 -6.23
CA SER A 158 17.64 3.38 -4.90
C SER A 158 17.14 2.34 -3.90
N THR A 159 17.55 2.46 -2.64
CA THR A 159 17.00 1.69 -1.52
C THR A 159 15.66 2.21 -1.02
N ASP A 160 15.28 3.43 -1.44
CA ASP A 160 14.00 4.06 -1.13
C ASP A 160 13.43 4.71 -2.39
N VAL A 161 12.25 4.27 -2.81
CA VAL A 161 11.48 4.80 -3.92
C VAL A 161 10.22 5.41 -3.34
N GLN A 162 10.09 6.73 -3.47
CA GLN A 162 8.90 7.45 -3.05
C GLN A 162 7.86 7.45 -4.17
N GLY A 163 6.60 7.23 -3.80
CA GLY A 163 5.45 7.34 -4.68
C GLY A 163 4.37 8.22 -4.05
N ASN A 164 3.51 8.79 -4.89
CA ASN A 164 2.34 9.54 -4.45
C ASN A 164 1.07 8.73 -4.72
N PHE A 165 0.11 8.84 -3.81
CA PHE A 165 -1.25 8.38 -4.10
C PHE A 165 -1.93 9.37 -5.04
N SER A 166 -2.59 8.85 -6.07
CA SER A 166 -3.23 9.64 -7.13
C SER A 166 -4.69 9.29 -7.34
N ALA A 167 -5.21 8.29 -6.64
CA ALA A 167 -6.61 7.88 -6.69
C ALA A 167 -7.12 7.52 -5.29
N LEU A 168 -8.42 7.76 -5.08
CA LEU A 168 -9.16 7.37 -3.89
C LEU A 168 -10.50 6.82 -4.34
N ASP A 169 -10.78 5.57 -4.01
CA ASP A 169 -12.00 4.87 -4.40
C ASP A 169 -12.61 4.12 -3.20
N PRO A 170 -13.92 3.83 -3.21
CA PRO A 170 -14.50 2.86 -2.28
C PRO A 170 -13.87 1.48 -2.46
N VAL A 171 -13.71 0.75 -1.35
CA VAL A 171 -13.23 -0.65 -1.42
C VAL A 171 -14.26 -1.51 -2.14
N THR A 172 -13.88 -2.06 -3.28
CA THR A 172 -14.68 -3.03 -4.05
C THR A 172 -14.21 -4.47 -3.88
N ASP A 173 -13.05 -4.66 -3.25
CA ASP A 173 -12.42 -5.96 -3.10
C ASP A 173 -12.96 -6.72 -1.85
N PRO A 174 -13.47 -7.95 -1.99
CA PRO A 174 -14.16 -8.66 -0.93
C PRO A 174 -13.25 -9.31 0.12
N THR A 175 -11.93 -9.17 0.07
CA THR A 175 -10.96 -9.89 0.93
C THR A 175 -11.11 -9.72 2.45
N ARG A 176 -11.97 -8.82 2.95
CA ARG A 176 -12.33 -8.77 4.38
C ARG A 176 -13.70 -9.35 4.72
N ILE A 177 -14.46 -9.82 3.74
CA ILE A 177 -15.64 -10.65 3.99
C ILE A 177 -15.11 -12.05 4.33
N LYS A 178 -14.85 -12.29 5.62
CA LYS A 178 -14.96 -13.65 6.16
C LYS A 178 -16.40 -14.08 5.88
N ARG A 179 -16.65 -14.74 4.74
CA ARG A 179 -17.82 -15.59 4.60
C ARG A 179 -17.60 -16.70 5.61
N TRP A 180 -18.11 -16.48 6.82
CA TRP A 180 -18.48 -17.57 7.71
C TRP A 180 -19.57 -18.34 6.95
N VAL A 181 -19.15 -19.32 6.15
CA VAL A 181 -20.05 -20.39 5.74
C VAL A 181 -20.21 -21.23 6.99
N SER A 182 -21.38 -21.06 7.63
CA SER A 182 -21.93 -22.00 8.60
C SER A 182 -22.20 -23.34 7.94
#